data_AF-A0AAU3V0F8-F1
#
_entry.id   AF-A0AAU3V0F8-F1
#
_cell.length_a   1.000
_cell.length_b   1.000
_cell.length_c   1.000
_cell.angle_alpha   90.00
_cell.angle_beta   90.00
_cell.angle_gamma   90.00
#
_symmetry.space_group_name_H-M   'P 1'
#
loop_
_entity.id
_entity.type
_entity.pdbx_description
1 polymer ?
#
loop_
_entity_poly.entity_id
_entity_poly.type
_entity_poly.pdbx_seq_one_letter_code
_entity_poly.pdbx_strand_id
1 'polypeptide(L)'
;MSDVEPLGVHVALAAWIDQRRSYDGFAVVPAAPVQFTPTAILPLFATLEASPEAELVRMANLVPRKGTVAEPFGPGAPLWEQMSAVLDRMDFARRALTDAEAAELDAARRVLYVTDKDGLHTSAQYNAYLEMSSVVQSLQDAGAAVEVQQAALGDWLVLGFKNEVEQALADLARLASRSSVVEAMSCRAQLDETALLSAGDISYAPTSFYPLSAANCATWTIAEATFAELADCSAKAFPGAPVTVASASAAKCRFAYAMIETLRPWPFAQLLKRDDWRLPGGELVSGGDGINGSIPAYVQTVYAATVIGLTAAPPPRPRRQLGPFPPVKPPFRSSPSRLVPPARNAVLGAGNAVGVVAGRTAQLVPAGTAAFGGITMRHRDPALIQRFQIPLDRSEWLARLDIAQTVTAGAPTPVPTPAEPAVTDLAAGASVVGFGCVTVPVSPRPNEQYQWQ
;
A
#
# COMPACT_ATOMS: atom_id res chain seq x y z
N MET A 1 -18.64 30.86 -22.10
CA MET A 1 -18.19 31.28 -20.76
C MET A 1 -17.09 30.32 -20.38
N SER A 2 -15.86 30.80 -20.28
CA SER A 2 -14.74 30.00 -19.76
C SER A 2 -14.98 29.85 -18.26
N ASP A 3 -15.48 28.69 -17.85
CA ASP A 3 -15.63 28.31 -16.45
C ASP A 3 -14.25 28.31 -15.81
N VAL A 4 -13.92 29.40 -15.12
CA VAL A 4 -12.72 29.49 -14.29
C VAL A 4 -12.95 28.52 -13.13
N GLU A 5 -12.32 27.35 -13.19
CA GLU A 5 -12.33 26.43 -12.06
C GLU A 5 -11.89 27.19 -10.80
N PRO A 6 -12.63 27.07 -9.68
CA PRO A 6 -12.25 27.76 -8.46
C PRO A 6 -10.85 27.32 -8.05
N LEU A 7 -9.96 28.29 -7.87
CA LEU A 7 -8.56 28.06 -7.54
C LEU A 7 -8.44 27.13 -6.31
N GLY A 8 -7.79 25.98 -6.46
CA GLY A 8 -7.54 25.04 -5.36
C GLY A 8 -8.60 23.94 -5.16
N VAL A 9 -9.61 23.81 -6.03
CA VAL A 9 -10.53 22.65 -6.00
C VAL A 9 -9.76 21.34 -6.15
N HIS A 10 -8.75 21.27 -7.03
CA HIS A 10 -7.93 20.07 -7.22
C HIS A 10 -7.21 19.64 -5.94
N VAL A 11 -6.67 20.60 -5.18
CA VAL A 11 -6.03 20.33 -3.87
C VAL A 11 -7.04 19.70 -2.91
N ALA A 12 -8.27 20.22 -2.89
CA ALA A 12 -9.31 19.74 -2.02
C ALA A 12 -9.83 18.35 -2.42
N LEU A 13 -9.96 18.10 -3.72
CA LEU A 13 -10.29 16.77 -4.24
C LEU A 13 -9.19 15.76 -3.89
N ALA A 14 -7.92 16.11 -4.08
CA ALA A 14 -6.79 15.25 -3.71
C ALA A 14 -6.79 14.92 -2.21
N ALA A 15 -7.00 15.90 -1.34
CA ALA A 15 -7.12 15.68 0.10
C ALA A 15 -8.30 14.76 0.47
N TRP A 16 -9.44 14.96 -0.19
CA TRP A 16 -10.64 14.16 0.04
C TRP A 16 -10.48 12.70 -0.40
N ILE A 17 -9.80 12.48 -1.54
CA ILE A 17 -9.47 11.15 -2.07
C ILE A 17 -8.43 10.48 -1.16
N ASP A 18 -7.39 11.21 -0.75
CA ASP A 18 -6.31 10.70 0.12
C ASP A 18 -6.86 10.13 1.44
N GLN A 19 -7.83 10.80 2.07
CA GLN A 19 -8.46 10.34 3.31
C GLN A 19 -9.22 9.00 3.18
N ARG A 20 -9.48 8.54 1.97
CA ARG A 20 -10.21 7.29 1.68
C ARG A 20 -9.29 6.15 1.27
N ARG A 21 -7.97 6.36 1.23
CA ARG A 21 -6.99 5.30 0.96
C ARG A 21 -6.81 4.36 2.15
N SER A 22 -6.24 3.19 1.91
CA SER A 22 -6.08 2.11 2.90
C SER A 22 -4.68 2.01 3.52
N TYR A 23 -3.71 2.83 3.11
CA TYR A 23 -2.32 2.76 3.57
C TYR A 23 -1.84 4.07 4.22
N ASP A 24 -0.85 3.92 5.10
CA ASP A 24 -0.19 5.04 5.78
C ASP A 24 0.75 5.78 4.81
N GLY A 25 0.65 7.11 4.79
CA GLY A 25 1.39 7.93 3.84
C GLY A 25 1.06 9.41 3.97
N PHE A 26 1.35 10.17 2.93
CA PHE A 26 0.93 11.56 2.80
C PHE A 26 0.55 11.87 1.34
N ALA A 27 -0.25 12.91 1.14
CA ALA A 27 -0.53 13.43 -0.19
C ALA A 27 0.48 14.52 -0.58
N VAL A 28 0.79 14.62 -1.87
CA VAL A 28 1.32 15.83 -2.49
C VAL A 28 0.44 16.23 -3.66
N VAL A 29 0.38 17.52 -3.96
CA VAL A 29 -0.49 18.06 -5.00
C VAL A 29 0.33 18.91 -5.97
N PRO A 30 0.07 18.83 -7.28
CA PRO A 30 0.69 19.72 -8.24
C PRO A 30 0.16 21.15 -8.07
N ALA A 31 0.94 22.13 -8.53
CA ALA A 31 0.55 23.55 -8.47
C ALA A 31 -0.78 23.82 -9.20
N ALA A 32 -1.01 23.09 -10.30
CA ALA A 32 -2.25 23.09 -11.07
C ALA A 32 -2.62 21.63 -11.43
N PRO A 33 -3.90 21.31 -11.64
CA PRO A 33 -4.30 20.00 -12.15
C PRO A 33 -3.60 19.70 -13.48
N VAL A 34 -3.03 18.51 -13.61
CA VAL A 34 -2.34 18.08 -14.84
C VAL A 34 -3.32 17.27 -15.67
N GLN A 35 -3.66 17.75 -16.86
CA GLN A 35 -4.52 17.01 -17.79
C GLN A 35 -3.84 15.68 -18.15
N PHE A 36 -4.59 14.59 -18.16
CA PHE A 36 -4.08 13.30 -18.61
C PHE A 36 -5.16 12.50 -19.32
N THR A 37 -4.75 11.68 -20.28
CA THR A 37 -5.66 10.79 -20.99
C THR A 37 -5.81 9.49 -20.19
N PRO A 38 -7.01 9.08 -19.75
CA PRO A 38 -7.21 7.85 -18.99
C PRO A 38 -6.65 6.59 -19.66
N THR A 39 -6.70 6.53 -20.99
CA THR A 39 -6.14 5.41 -21.76
C THR A 39 -4.62 5.26 -21.63
N ALA A 40 -3.91 6.27 -21.11
CA ALA A 40 -2.49 6.20 -20.76
C ALA A 40 -2.17 5.18 -19.65
N ILE A 41 -3.19 4.70 -18.92
CA ILE A 41 -3.07 3.64 -17.92
C ILE A 41 -2.84 2.27 -18.57
N LEU A 42 -3.32 2.10 -19.81
CA LEU A 42 -3.12 0.86 -20.54
C LEU A 42 -1.66 0.84 -21.04
N PRO A 43 -0.89 -0.22 -20.77
CA PRO A 43 0.47 -0.33 -21.28
C PRO A 43 0.41 -0.38 -22.81
N LEU A 44 1.02 0.61 -23.46
CA LEU A 44 1.21 0.58 -24.89
C LEU A 44 2.60 0.03 -25.15
N PHE A 45 2.65 -1.18 -25.70
CA PHE A 45 3.88 -1.70 -26.26
C PHE A 45 4.25 -0.86 -27.50
N ALA A 46 5.14 0.12 -27.29
CA ALA A 46 5.91 0.85 -28.30
C ALA A 46 5.10 1.50 -29.44
N THR A 47 4.59 2.71 -29.19
CA THR A 47 4.39 3.70 -30.26
C THR A 47 5.59 4.64 -30.29
N LEU A 48 6.06 5.03 -31.48
CA LEU A 48 7.25 5.89 -31.68
C LEU A 48 7.07 7.36 -31.23
N GLU A 49 5.85 7.80 -30.95
CA GLU A 49 5.57 9.17 -30.48
C GLU A 49 5.63 9.28 -28.96
N ALA A 50 5.91 10.48 -28.45
CA ALA A 50 5.81 10.80 -27.02
C ALA A 50 4.40 10.43 -26.53
N SER A 51 4.29 9.27 -25.88
CA SER A 51 2.99 8.72 -25.53
C SER A 51 2.49 9.40 -24.23
N PRO A 52 1.17 9.67 -24.11
CA PRO A 52 0.56 10.08 -22.84
C PRO A 52 0.91 9.16 -21.66
N GLU A 53 1.26 7.91 -21.93
CA GLU A 53 1.80 6.95 -20.96
C GLU A 53 3.14 7.42 -20.38
N ALA A 54 4.10 7.84 -21.21
CA ALA A 54 5.40 8.30 -20.74
C ALA A 54 5.28 9.50 -19.79
N GLU A 55 4.34 10.41 -20.04
CA GLU A 55 4.02 11.51 -19.12
C GLU A 55 3.44 11.01 -17.80
N LEU A 56 2.52 10.05 -17.84
CA LEU A 56 1.96 9.43 -16.63
C LEU A 56 3.02 8.67 -15.83
N VAL A 57 3.93 7.95 -16.49
CA VAL A 57 5.05 7.27 -15.85
C VAL A 57 6.01 8.27 -15.21
N ARG A 58 6.30 9.39 -15.89
CA ARG A 58 7.12 10.46 -15.33
C ARG A 58 6.47 11.06 -14.09
N MET A 59 5.16 11.33 -14.13
CA MET A 59 4.39 11.77 -12.95
C MET A 59 4.47 10.73 -11.82
N ALA A 60 4.27 9.45 -12.12
CA ALA A 60 4.30 8.39 -11.12
C ALA A 60 5.70 8.14 -10.54
N ASN A 61 6.76 8.61 -11.19
CA ASN A 61 8.13 8.50 -10.70
C ASN A 61 8.71 9.84 -10.26
N LEU A 62 7.87 10.82 -9.92
CA LEU A 62 8.34 11.98 -9.16
C LEU A 62 8.86 11.53 -7.78
N VAL A 63 9.82 12.26 -7.22
CA VAL A 63 10.32 12.04 -5.84
C VAL A 63 9.65 13.04 -4.89
N PRO A 64 8.55 12.66 -4.22
CA PRO A 64 7.75 13.58 -3.42
C PRO A 64 8.46 13.96 -2.12
N ARG A 65 8.24 15.19 -1.65
CA ARG A 65 8.60 15.63 -0.30
C ARG A 65 7.35 16.07 0.44
N LYS A 66 7.24 15.66 1.70
CA LYS A 66 6.10 16.00 2.55
C LYS A 66 6.10 17.51 2.80
N GLY A 67 4.95 18.13 2.55
CA GLY A 67 4.75 19.57 2.71
C GLY A 67 5.24 20.42 1.54
N THR A 68 5.70 19.83 0.43
CA THR A 68 6.05 20.56 -0.80
C THR A 68 4.98 20.37 -1.87
N VAL A 69 4.97 21.28 -2.84
CA VAL A 69 4.21 21.11 -4.08
C VAL A 69 4.84 19.98 -4.90
N ALA A 70 4.01 19.20 -5.60
CA ALA A 70 4.47 18.18 -6.52
C ALA A 70 4.88 18.83 -7.85
N GLU A 71 6.10 18.57 -8.29
CA GLU A 71 6.63 19.07 -9.58
C GLU A 71 6.96 17.87 -10.49
N PRO A 72 5.96 17.16 -11.02
CA PRO A 72 6.20 15.95 -11.83
C PRO A 72 7.03 16.20 -13.08
N PHE A 73 7.02 17.43 -13.59
CA PHE A 73 7.81 17.87 -14.74
C PHE A 73 8.91 18.87 -14.36
N GLY A 74 9.24 18.97 -13.07
CA GLY A 74 10.29 19.85 -12.57
C GLY A 74 11.70 19.41 -13.01
N PRO A 75 12.73 20.19 -12.63
CA PRO A 75 14.13 19.88 -12.95
C PRO A 75 14.72 18.76 -12.09
N GLY A 76 13.98 18.27 -11.09
CA GLY A 76 14.42 17.16 -10.24
C GLY A 76 14.50 15.85 -11.04
N ALA A 77 15.58 15.10 -10.83
CA ALA A 77 15.72 13.79 -11.45
C ALA A 77 14.59 12.84 -10.97
N PRO A 78 14.00 12.04 -11.88
CA PRO A 78 12.97 11.07 -11.54
C PRO A 78 13.51 9.97 -10.61
N LEU A 79 12.59 9.26 -9.98
CA LEU A 79 12.87 8.25 -8.97
C LEU A 79 13.83 7.17 -9.45
N TRP A 80 13.74 6.74 -10.71
CA TRP A 80 14.62 5.70 -11.25
C TRP A 80 16.06 6.19 -11.44
N GLU A 81 16.26 7.45 -11.84
CA GLU A 81 17.60 8.05 -11.94
C GLU A 81 18.22 8.23 -10.56
N GLN A 82 17.44 8.74 -9.60
CA GLN A 82 17.87 8.84 -8.20
C GLN A 82 18.24 7.46 -7.63
N MET A 83 17.43 6.44 -7.95
CA MET A 83 17.70 5.08 -7.50
C MET A 83 18.95 4.50 -8.19
N SER A 84 19.14 4.73 -9.48
CA SER A 84 20.34 4.30 -10.21
C SER A 84 21.61 4.93 -9.61
N ALA A 85 21.57 6.24 -9.33
CA ALA A 85 22.67 6.94 -8.66
C ALA A 85 22.96 6.40 -7.25
N VAL A 86 21.92 5.97 -6.50
CA VAL A 86 22.11 5.29 -5.21
C VAL A 86 22.75 3.91 -5.42
N LEU A 87 22.24 3.09 -6.35
CA LEU A 87 22.73 1.75 -6.65
C LEU A 87 24.21 1.76 -7.02
N ASP A 88 24.65 2.71 -7.82
CA ASP A 88 26.06 2.82 -8.27
C ASP A 88 27.02 3.14 -7.12
N ARG A 89 26.50 3.69 -6.03
CA ARG A 89 27.25 4.08 -4.85
C ARG A 89 27.07 3.14 -3.66
N MET A 90 26.21 2.12 -3.77
CA MET A 90 26.00 1.17 -2.68
C MET A 90 27.28 0.38 -2.39
N ASP A 91 27.73 0.46 -1.14
CA ASP A 91 28.75 -0.42 -0.57
C ASP A 91 28.04 -1.49 0.28
N PHE A 92 28.24 -2.76 -0.04
CA PHE A 92 27.56 -3.89 0.62
C PHE A 92 28.47 -4.52 1.67
N ALA A 93 27.87 -5.01 2.75
CA ALA A 93 28.56 -5.81 3.73
C ALA A 93 29.18 -7.05 3.04
N ARG A 94 30.47 -7.28 3.28
CA ARG A 94 31.17 -8.50 2.84
C ARG A 94 30.54 -9.74 3.48
N ARG A 95 30.07 -9.60 4.73
CA ARG A 95 29.32 -10.62 5.46
C ARG A 95 28.09 -9.98 6.09
N ALA A 96 26.93 -10.17 5.44
CA ALA A 96 25.61 -9.73 5.91
C ALA A 96 25.00 -10.69 6.95
N LEU A 97 25.84 -11.24 7.84
CA LEU A 97 25.45 -12.16 8.89
C LEU A 97 26.06 -11.69 10.21
N THR A 98 25.25 -11.65 11.25
CA THR A 98 25.73 -11.53 12.62
C THR A 98 26.52 -12.79 13.02
N ASP A 99 27.30 -12.73 14.10
CA ASP A 99 28.04 -13.90 14.60
C ASP A 99 27.13 -15.08 14.96
N ALA A 100 25.92 -14.79 15.47
CA ALA A 100 24.92 -15.80 15.76
C ALA A 100 24.35 -16.46 14.49
N GLU A 101 23.97 -15.65 13.50
CA GLU A 101 23.50 -16.15 12.19
C GLU A 101 24.61 -16.90 11.44
N ALA A 102 25.87 -16.48 11.60
CA ALA A 102 27.03 -17.19 11.07
C ALA A 102 27.19 -18.58 11.69
N ALA A 103 27.10 -18.68 13.02
CA ALA A 103 27.14 -19.97 13.71
C ALA A 103 25.97 -20.88 13.32
N GLU A 104 24.78 -20.30 13.11
CA GLU A 104 23.60 -21.00 12.61
C GLU A 104 23.81 -21.52 11.18
N LEU A 105 24.36 -20.70 10.28
CA LEU A 105 24.72 -21.13 8.92
C LEU A 105 25.74 -22.27 8.94
N ASP A 106 26.75 -22.18 9.79
CA ASP A 106 27.77 -23.22 9.94
C ASP A 106 27.21 -24.50 10.57
N ALA A 107 26.20 -24.40 11.45
CA ALA A 107 25.46 -25.55 11.95
C ALA A 107 24.62 -26.22 10.85
N ALA A 108 23.85 -25.44 10.09
CA ALA A 108 23.06 -25.93 8.95
C ALA A 108 23.97 -26.58 7.88
N ARG A 109 25.10 -25.97 7.56
CA ARG A 109 26.09 -26.53 6.63
C ARG A 109 26.67 -27.85 7.10
N ARG A 110 26.92 -28.03 8.41
CA ARG A 110 27.40 -29.31 8.96
C ARG A 110 26.37 -30.43 8.88
N VAL A 111 25.07 -30.10 8.92
CA VAL A 111 24.00 -31.08 8.66
C VAL A 111 24.02 -31.52 7.20
N LEU A 112 24.30 -30.62 6.26
CA LEU A 112 24.21 -30.89 4.82
C LEU A 112 25.52 -31.40 4.21
N TYR A 113 26.66 -30.96 4.72
CA TYR A 113 27.98 -31.13 4.13
C TYR A 113 29.06 -31.41 5.18
N VAL A 114 30.10 -32.11 4.75
CA VAL A 114 31.32 -32.35 5.53
C VAL A 114 32.51 -31.88 4.70
N THR A 115 33.48 -31.23 5.33
CA THR A 115 34.74 -30.84 4.69
C THR A 115 35.86 -31.71 5.25
N ASP A 116 36.57 -32.41 4.37
CA ASP A 116 37.72 -33.25 4.73
C ASP A 116 38.93 -32.94 3.84
N LYS A 117 39.89 -33.87 3.75
CA LYS A 117 41.11 -33.69 2.95
C LYS A 117 40.85 -33.72 1.44
N ASP A 118 39.76 -34.37 1.02
CA ASP A 118 39.40 -34.58 -0.38
C ASP A 118 38.46 -33.47 -0.89
N GLY A 119 37.85 -32.71 0.01
CA GLY A 119 37.14 -31.48 -0.30
C GLY A 119 35.82 -31.35 0.46
N LEU A 120 34.85 -30.68 -0.17
CA LEU A 120 33.48 -30.55 0.34
C LEU A 120 32.62 -31.68 -0.22
N HIS A 121 32.08 -32.51 0.67
CA HIS A 121 31.23 -33.65 0.33
C HIS A 121 29.88 -33.56 1.04
N THR A 122 28.86 -34.25 0.54
CA THR A 122 27.55 -34.36 1.21
C THR A 122 27.70 -35.14 2.51
N SER A 123 26.97 -34.72 3.55
CA SER A 123 26.98 -35.43 4.82
C SER A 123 26.24 -36.77 4.71
N ALA A 124 26.53 -37.69 5.64
CA ALA A 124 25.79 -38.95 5.74
C ALA A 124 24.29 -38.74 5.99
N GLN A 125 23.93 -37.71 6.77
CA GLN A 125 22.53 -37.34 7.03
C GLN A 125 21.83 -36.89 5.75
N TYR A 126 22.49 -36.06 4.94
CA TYR A 126 21.90 -35.57 3.71
C TYR A 126 21.80 -36.67 2.64
N ASN A 127 22.77 -37.59 2.58
CA ASN A 127 22.68 -38.76 1.71
C ASN A 127 21.51 -39.68 2.13
N ALA A 128 21.34 -39.96 3.43
CA ALA A 128 20.20 -40.74 3.93
C ALA A 128 18.85 -40.07 3.62
N TYR A 129 18.78 -38.75 3.71
CA TYR A 129 17.62 -37.97 3.29
C TYR A 129 17.29 -38.17 1.80
N LEU A 130 18.29 -38.05 0.91
CA LEU A 130 18.12 -38.19 -0.52
C LEU A 130 17.72 -39.62 -0.91
N GLU A 131 18.34 -40.63 -0.29
CA GLU A 131 18.00 -42.04 -0.47
C GLU A 131 16.55 -42.33 -0.08
N MET A 132 16.13 -41.90 1.12
CA MET A 132 14.76 -42.11 1.59
C MET A 132 13.72 -41.32 0.78
N SER A 133 14.06 -40.09 0.36
CA SER A 133 13.22 -39.32 -0.56
C SER A 133 13.00 -40.07 -1.87
N SER A 134 14.05 -40.69 -2.42
CA SER A 134 13.97 -41.51 -3.64
C SER A 134 13.11 -42.76 -3.43
N VAL A 135 13.22 -43.44 -2.28
CA VAL A 135 12.39 -44.61 -1.94
C VAL A 135 10.91 -44.22 -1.86
N VAL A 136 10.58 -43.14 -1.16
CA VAL A 136 9.20 -42.66 -1.03
C VAL A 136 8.63 -42.29 -2.39
N GLN A 137 9.38 -41.55 -3.22
CA GLN A 137 8.95 -41.21 -4.58
C GLN A 137 8.72 -42.46 -5.44
N SER A 138 9.63 -43.43 -5.38
CA SER A 138 9.51 -44.69 -6.14
C SER A 138 8.27 -45.50 -5.73
N LEU A 139 7.93 -45.52 -4.44
CA LEU A 139 6.72 -46.18 -3.93
C LEU A 139 5.44 -45.46 -4.40
N GLN A 140 5.45 -44.13 -4.46
CA GLN A 140 4.33 -43.34 -4.98
C GLN A 140 4.14 -43.60 -6.48
N ASP A 141 5.21 -43.56 -7.26
CA ASP A 141 5.17 -43.78 -8.71
C ASP A 141 4.73 -45.21 -9.06
N ALA A 142 5.12 -46.20 -8.25
CA ALA A 142 4.69 -47.59 -8.39
C ALA A 142 3.25 -47.85 -7.95
N GLY A 143 2.55 -46.85 -7.38
CA GLY A 143 1.18 -47.00 -6.87
C GLY A 143 1.10 -47.95 -5.67
N ALA A 144 2.11 -47.96 -4.79
CA ALA A 144 2.11 -48.79 -3.60
C ALA A 144 0.94 -48.48 -2.67
N ALA A 145 0.52 -49.46 -1.85
CA ALA A 145 -0.55 -49.29 -0.87
C ALA A 145 -0.26 -48.14 0.12
N VAL A 146 -1.31 -47.46 0.58
CA VAL A 146 -1.21 -46.25 1.43
C VAL A 146 -0.45 -46.53 2.72
N GLU A 147 -0.63 -47.70 3.32
CA GLU A 147 0.03 -48.11 4.56
C GLU A 147 1.54 -48.24 4.37
N VAL A 148 1.98 -48.72 3.20
CA VAL A 148 3.40 -48.85 2.86
C VAL A 148 4.02 -47.47 2.65
N GLN A 149 3.30 -46.56 1.97
CA GLN A 149 3.75 -45.18 1.82
C GLN A 149 3.85 -44.46 3.17
N GLN A 150 2.90 -44.66 4.07
CA GLN A 150 2.92 -44.08 5.42
C GLN A 150 4.08 -44.61 6.26
N ALA A 151 4.36 -45.92 6.19
CA ALA A 151 5.51 -46.50 6.87
C ALA A 151 6.83 -45.92 6.32
N ALA A 152 6.98 -45.83 5.00
CA ALA A 152 8.17 -45.24 4.37
C ALA A 152 8.35 -43.75 4.71
N LEU A 153 7.26 -42.99 4.85
CA LEU A 153 7.31 -41.61 5.34
C LEU A 153 7.75 -41.54 6.81
N GLY A 154 7.27 -42.46 7.65
CA GLY A 154 7.73 -42.60 9.04
C GLY A 154 9.23 -42.92 9.13
N ASP A 155 9.69 -43.83 8.29
CA ASP A 155 11.12 -44.16 8.19
C ASP A 155 11.93 -42.98 7.65
N TRP A 156 11.41 -42.22 6.68
CA TRP A 156 12.11 -41.03 6.17
C TRP A 156 12.26 -39.96 7.26
N LEU A 157 11.23 -39.78 8.10
CA LEU A 157 11.29 -38.86 9.24
C LEU A 157 12.41 -39.22 10.23
N VAL A 158 12.56 -40.51 10.55
CA VAL A 158 13.51 -40.97 11.58
C VAL A 158 14.89 -41.31 11.00
N LEU A 159 14.95 -42.18 9.99
CA LEU A 159 16.18 -42.69 9.41
C LEU A 159 16.80 -41.74 8.38
N GLY A 160 15.96 -41.00 7.67
CA GLY A 160 16.41 -40.03 6.68
C GLY A 160 16.55 -38.61 7.23
N PHE A 161 16.43 -38.40 8.55
CA PHE A 161 16.62 -37.10 9.20
C PHE A 161 15.86 -35.95 8.52
N LYS A 162 14.62 -36.23 8.08
CA LYS A 162 13.85 -35.31 7.24
C LYS A 162 13.72 -33.93 7.84
N ASN A 163 13.36 -33.85 9.13
CA ASN A 163 13.13 -32.56 9.79
C ASN A 163 14.42 -31.74 9.91
N GLU A 164 15.52 -32.37 10.30
CA GLU A 164 16.81 -31.71 10.47
C GLU A 164 17.36 -31.19 9.14
N VAL A 165 17.28 -32.00 8.08
CA VAL A 165 17.72 -31.60 6.74
C VAL A 165 16.85 -30.50 6.16
N GLU A 166 15.51 -30.60 6.27
CA GLU A 166 14.61 -29.56 5.77
C GLU A 166 14.78 -28.25 6.54
N GLN A 167 14.98 -28.32 7.85
CA GLN A 167 15.30 -27.15 8.66
C GLN A 167 16.64 -26.53 8.23
N ALA A 168 17.68 -27.35 8.04
CA ALA A 168 18.99 -26.86 7.58
C ALA A 168 18.93 -26.23 6.18
N LEU A 169 18.15 -26.80 5.25
CA LEU A 169 17.89 -26.22 3.93
C LEU A 169 17.13 -24.91 4.03
N ALA A 170 16.11 -24.84 4.90
CA ALA A 170 15.35 -23.62 5.16
C ALA A 170 16.23 -22.51 5.75
N ASP A 171 17.10 -22.84 6.71
CA ASP A 171 18.04 -21.90 7.30
C ASP A 171 19.09 -21.44 6.30
N LEU A 172 19.63 -22.35 5.47
CA LEU A 172 20.56 -21.99 4.41
C LEU A 172 19.91 -21.04 3.40
N ALA A 173 18.67 -21.31 2.96
CA ALA A 173 17.95 -20.43 2.03
C ALA A 173 17.64 -19.06 2.66
N ARG A 174 17.18 -19.04 3.91
CA ARG A 174 16.89 -17.82 4.68
C ARG A 174 18.14 -16.97 4.89
N LEU A 175 19.27 -17.58 5.25
CA LEU A 175 20.52 -16.88 5.52
C LEU A 175 21.23 -16.46 4.23
N ALA A 176 21.13 -17.25 3.15
CA ALA A 176 21.66 -16.89 1.84
C ALA A 176 20.93 -15.68 1.23
N SER A 177 19.62 -15.57 1.46
CA SER A 177 18.80 -14.42 1.02
C SER A 177 18.93 -13.17 1.90
N ARG A 178 19.81 -13.16 2.91
CA ARG A 178 20.08 -11.96 3.71
C ARG A 178 20.82 -10.90 2.92
N SER A 179 21.71 -11.29 2.01
CA SER A 179 22.43 -10.34 1.17
C SER A 179 21.52 -9.76 0.09
N SER A 180 21.47 -8.43 0.02
CA SER A 180 20.70 -7.70 -0.99
C SER A 180 21.49 -7.42 -2.27
N VAL A 181 22.72 -7.94 -2.39
CA VAL A 181 23.57 -7.77 -3.59
C VAL A 181 22.86 -8.24 -4.86
N VAL A 182 22.23 -9.42 -4.84
CA VAL A 182 21.52 -9.96 -6.01
C VAL A 182 20.29 -9.11 -6.36
N GLU A 183 19.55 -8.65 -5.34
CA GLU A 183 18.42 -7.73 -5.53
C GLU A 183 18.88 -6.41 -6.15
N ALA A 184 19.99 -5.85 -5.67
CA ALA A 184 20.59 -4.62 -6.20
C ALA A 184 21.12 -4.79 -7.62
N MET A 185 21.77 -5.91 -7.94
CA MET A 185 22.22 -6.22 -9.31
C MET A 185 21.04 -6.34 -10.28
N SER A 186 19.97 -7.03 -9.86
CA SER A 186 18.73 -7.13 -10.65
C SER A 186 18.08 -5.75 -10.84
N CYS A 187 18.02 -4.95 -9.78
CA CYS A 187 17.51 -3.57 -9.85
C CYS A 187 18.35 -2.72 -10.82
N ARG A 188 19.68 -2.81 -10.74
CA ARG A 188 20.59 -2.09 -11.64
C ARG A 188 20.38 -2.50 -13.10
N ALA A 189 20.24 -3.81 -13.38
CA ALA A 189 19.98 -4.29 -14.72
C ALA A 189 18.62 -3.80 -15.28
N GLN A 190 17.60 -3.65 -14.44
CA GLN A 190 16.29 -3.12 -14.85
C GLN A 190 16.27 -1.60 -15.04
N LEU A 191 17.17 -0.89 -14.37
CA LEU A 191 17.31 0.58 -14.45
C LEU A 191 18.47 1.02 -15.34
N ASP A 192 19.15 0.07 -15.99
CA ASP A 192 20.16 0.33 -17.00
C ASP A 192 19.53 1.06 -18.19
N GLU A 193 20.25 2.01 -18.77
CA GLU A 193 19.76 2.84 -19.87
C GLU A 193 19.28 2.00 -21.06
N THR A 194 19.89 0.84 -21.31
CA THR A 194 19.50 -0.07 -22.39
C THR A 194 18.19 -0.83 -22.11
N ALA A 195 17.76 -0.89 -20.85
CA ALA A 195 16.52 -1.53 -20.43
C ALA A 195 15.36 -0.54 -20.25
N LEU A 196 15.65 0.77 -20.23
CA LEU A 196 14.63 1.80 -20.14
C LEU A 196 13.77 1.84 -21.41
N LEU A 197 12.49 2.16 -21.23
CA LEU A 197 11.59 2.42 -22.34
C LEU A 197 11.81 3.85 -22.83
N SER A 198 11.65 4.08 -24.13
CA SER A 198 11.81 5.41 -24.73
C SER A 198 10.53 5.82 -25.47
N ALA A 199 10.07 7.05 -25.26
CA ALA A 199 9.02 7.68 -26.05
C ALA A 199 9.50 9.07 -26.51
N GLY A 200 9.89 9.17 -27.79
CA GLY A 200 10.64 10.33 -28.28
C GLY A 200 11.98 10.48 -27.56
N ASP A 201 12.25 11.67 -27.02
CA ASP A 201 13.48 11.99 -26.29
C ASP A 201 13.42 11.64 -24.78
N ILE A 202 12.32 11.02 -24.33
CA ILE A 202 12.09 10.72 -22.92
C ILE A 202 12.34 9.23 -22.68
N SER A 203 13.38 8.92 -21.92
CA SER A 203 13.60 7.58 -21.33
C SER A 203 12.87 7.47 -19.99
N TYR A 204 12.25 6.33 -19.71
CA TYR A 204 11.55 6.09 -18.45
C TYR A 204 11.65 4.64 -17.99
N ALA A 205 11.66 4.45 -16.67
CA ALA A 205 11.67 3.11 -16.09
C ALA A 205 10.29 2.44 -16.22
N PRO A 206 10.24 1.13 -16.54
CA PRO A 206 9.00 0.38 -16.61
C PRO A 206 8.15 0.60 -15.34
N THR A 207 6.91 1.04 -15.53
CA THR A 207 5.96 1.33 -14.46
C THR A 207 4.56 0.99 -14.95
N SER A 208 3.86 0.14 -14.21
CA SER A 208 2.50 -0.31 -14.55
C SER A 208 1.47 0.32 -13.61
N PHE A 209 0.21 0.36 -14.05
CA PHE A 209 -0.87 1.01 -13.33
C PHE A 209 -2.03 0.04 -13.05
N TYR A 210 -2.68 0.21 -11.89
CA TYR A 210 -3.84 -0.59 -11.48
C TYR A 210 -4.89 0.30 -10.78
N PRO A 211 -6.21 0.07 -10.92
CA PRO A 211 -6.84 -0.93 -11.77
C PRO A 211 -6.87 -0.49 -13.24
N LEU A 212 -6.79 -1.45 -14.17
CA LEU A 212 -6.90 -1.17 -15.61
C LEU A 212 -8.26 -0.58 -16.01
N SER A 213 -9.31 -0.84 -15.21
CA SER A 213 -10.62 -0.23 -15.42
C SER A 213 -10.58 1.29 -15.35
N ALA A 214 -9.63 1.89 -14.61
CA ALA A 214 -9.46 3.34 -14.56
C ALA A 214 -9.16 3.98 -15.93
N ALA A 215 -8.76 3.18 -16.94
CA ALA A 215 -8.65 3.66 -18.32
C ALA A 215 -10.01 4.06 -18.94
N ASN A 216 -11.11 3.55 -18.39
CA ASN A 216 -12.47 3.92 -18.78
C ASN A 216 -13.10 4.81 -17.70
N CYS A 217 -13.30 6.10 -17.99
CA CYS A 217 -13.93 7.04 -17.06
C CYS A 217 -15.34 6.62 -16.62
N ALA A 218 -16.05 5.77 -17.38
CA ALA A 218 -17.36 5.27 -16.98
C ALA A 218 -17.30 4.35 -15.75
N THR A 219 -16.13 3.77 -15.43
CA THR A 219 -15.97 2.94 -14.22
C THR A 219 -15.45 3.74 -13.03
N TRP A 220 -15.25 5.06 -13.17
CA TRP A 220 -14.78 5.90 -12.08
C TRP A 220 -15.86 6.06 -11.02
N THR A 221 -15.43 6.23 -9.77
CA THR A 221 -16.37 6.42 -8.66
C THR A 221 -16.90 7.83 -8.70
N ILE A 222 -18.23 7.98 -8.77
CA ILE A 222 -18.88 9.28 -8.67
C ILE A 222 -19.13 9.60 -7.19
N ALA A 223 -18.64 10.76 -6.75
CA ALA A 223 -18.84 11.28 -5.41
C ALA A 223 -19.47 12.66 -5.44
N GLU A 224 -20.11 13.01 -4.33
CA GLU A 224 -20.63 14.35 -4.06
C GLU A 224 -20.12 14.76 -2.67
N ALA A 225 -19.43 15.89 -2.60
CA ALA A 225 -18.89 16.42 -1.35
C ALA A 225 -19.30 17.89 -1.18
N THR A 226 -19.52 18.31 0.07
CA THR A 226 -19.76 19.73 0.35
C THR A 226 -18.46 20.51 0.28
N PHE A 227 -18.52 21.79 -0.07
CA PHE A 227 -17.34 22.65 -0.07
C PHE A 227 -16.71 22.80 1.33
N ALA A 228 -17.53 22.71 2.38
CA ALA A 228 -17.05 22.67 3.76
C ALA A 228 -16.24 21.39 4.05
N GLU A 229 -16.75 20.22 3.64
CA GLU A 229 -16.02 18.95 3.77
C GLU A 229 -14.69 18.98 2.99
N LEU A 230 -14.71 19.48 1.74
CA LEU A 230 -13.51 19.62 0.92
C LEU A 230 -12.48 20.56 1.56
N ALA A 231 -12.91 21.69 2.14
CA ALA A 231 -12.05 22.61 2.87
C ALA A 231 -11.47 21.97 4.14
N ASP A 232 -12.28 21.24 4.91
CA ASP A 232 -11.85 20.53 6.12
C ASP A 232 -10.82 19.43 5.78
N CYS A 233 -11.03 18.70 4.68
CA CYS A 233 -10.07 17.71 4.21
C CYS A 233 -8.74 18.36 3.84
N SER A 234 -8.80 19.48 3.11
CA SER A 234 -7.62 20.24 2.68
C SER A 234 -6.84 20.79 3.86
N ALA A 235 -7.50 21.37 4.85
CA ALA A 235 -6.86 21.94 6.04
C ALA A 235 -6.12 20.88 6.85
N LYS A 236 -6.65 19.65 6.91
CA LYS A 236 -6.00 18.51 7.58
C LYS A 236 -4.80 17.98 6.80
N ALA A 237 -4.93 17.81 5.48
CA ALA A 237 -3.87 17.25 4.64
C ALA A 237 -2.74 18.26 4.39
N PHE A 238 -3.08 19.55 4.27
CA PHE A 238 -2.19 20.63 3.83
C PHE A 238 -2.34 21.89 4.71
N PRO A 239 -1.95 21.86 6.00
CA PRO A 239 -2.20 22.94 6.95
C PRO A 239 -1.53 24.29 6.59
N GLY A 240 -0.60 24.32 5.63
CA GLY A 240 0.06 25.54 5.14
C GLY A 240 -0.33 25.97 3.73
N ALA A 241 -1.19 25.22 3.03
CA ALA A 241 -1.62 25.59 1.68
C ALA A 241 -2.80 26.57 1.75
N PRO A 242 -2.74 27.73 1.07
CA PRO A 242 -3.88 28.66 0.98
C PRO A 242 -4.95 28.09 0.05
N VAL A 243 -5.68 27.07 0.52
CA VAL A 243 -6.76 26.45 -0.25
C VAL A 243 -8.02 27.29 -0.11
N THR A 244 -8.23 28.17 -1.08
CA THR A 244 -9.43 29.02 -1.12
C THR A 244 -10.50 28.31 -1.92
N VAL A 245 -11.25 27.38 -1.32
CA VAL A 245 -12.39 26.74 -1.97
C VAL A 245 -13.61 27.67 -1.98
N ALA A 246 -13.42 28.91 -2.44
CA ALA A 246 -14.45 29.94 -2.42
C ALA A 246 -15.29 29.89 -3.70
N SER A 247 -16.26 28.99 -3.75
CA SER A 247 -17.49 29.27 -4.49
C SER A 247 -18.55 29.69 -3.49
N ALA A 248 -18.67 31.00 -3.24
CA ALA A 248 -19.70 31.55 -2.34
C ALA A 248 -21.14 31.19 -2.76
N SER A 249 -21.32 30.65 -3.98
CA SER A 249 -22.60 30.24 -4.54
C SER A 249 -22.82 28.73 -4.58
N ALA A 250 -21.79 27.87 -4.47
CA ALA A 250 -21.94 26.42 -4.58
C ALA A 250 -21.93 25.72 -3.22
N ALA A 251 -22.94 24.87 -2.97
CA ALA A 251 -23.02 24.08 -1.75
C ALA A 251 -22.27 22.75 -1.86
N LYS A 252 -22.25 22.15 -3.06
CA LYS A 252 -21.71 20.81 -3.29
C LYS A 252 -20.97 20.72 -4.62
N CYS A 253 -19.91 19.92 -4.63
CA CYS A 253 -19.15 19.53 -5.80
C CYS A 253 -19.45 18.05 -6.08
N ARG A 254 -19.92 17.75 -7.29
CA ARG A 254 -20.08 16.39 -7.80
C ARG A 254 -18.95 16.11 -8.77
N PHE A 255 -18.20 15.04 -8.55
CA PHE A 255 -17.00 14.69 -9.32
C PHE A 255 -16.88 13.18 -9.50
N ALA A 256 -16.25 12.76 -10.59
CA ALA A 256 -15.78 11.38 -10.77
C ALA A 256 -14.31 11.31 -10.35
N TYR A 257 -13.89 10.21 -9.75
CA TYR A 257 -12.49 9.99 -9.41
C TYR A 257 -12.05 8.53 -9.55
N ALA A 258 -10.76 8.35 -9.74
CA ALA A 258 -10.07 7.06 -9.69
C ALA A 258 -8.78 7.17 -8.87
N MET A 259 -8.50 6.11 -8.11
CA MET A 259 -7.22 5.91 -7.42
C MET A 259 -6.41 4.91 -8.24
N ILE A 260 -5.33 5.38 -8.85
CA ILE A 260 -4.50 4.59 -9.77
C ILE A 260 -3.22 4.20 -9.04
N GLU A 261 -3.13 2.96 -8.57
CA GLU A 261 -1.94 2.40 -7.95
C GLU A 261 -0.80 2.24 -8.94
N THR A 262 0.40 2.60 -8.50
CA THR A 262 1.65 2.49 -9.25
C THR A 262 2.36 1.20 -8.86
N LEU A 263 2.65 0.36 -9.85
CA LEU A 263 3.38 -0.90 -9.71
C LEU A 263 4.73 -0.76 -10.42
N ARG A 264 5.82 -1.06 -9.71
CA ARG A 264 7.18 -1.03 -10.25
C ARG A 264 7.76 -2.44 -10.20
N PRO A 265 8.25 -2.99 -11.32
CA PRO A 265 8.87 -4.32 -11.33
C PRO A 265 10.25 -4.32 -10.67
N TRP A 266 10.88 -3.15 -10.54
CA TRP A 266 12.20 -3.00 -9.92
C TRP A 266 12.06 -2.83 -8.39
N PRO A 267 12.76 -3.66 -7.57
CA PRO A 267 12.47 -3.87 -6.15
C PRO A 267 13.06 -2.81 -5.21
N PHE A 268 12.94 -1.51 -5.54
CA PHE A 268 13.62 -0.46 -4.78
C PHE A 268 13.13 -0.34 -3.33
N ALA A 269 11.83 -0.47 -3.07
CA ALA A 269 11.28 -0.26 -1.73
C ALA A 269 11.71 -1.36 -0.75
N GLN A 270 11.91 -2.59 -1.23
CA GLN A 270 12.48 -3.69 -0.45
C GLN A 270 13.97 -3.44 -0.22
N LEU A 271 14.71 -3.07 -1.26
CA LEU A 271 16.15 -2.83 -1.18
C LEU A 271 16.50 -1.70 -0.19
N LEU A 272 15.74 -0.59 -0.21
CA LEU A 272 15.98 0.53 0.70
C LEU A 272 15.71 0.20 2.18
N LYS A 273 15.00 -0.89 2.48
CA LYS A 273 14.77 -1.39 3.84
C LYS A 273 15.88 -2.29 4.37
N ARG A 274 16.77 -2.77 3.49
CA ARG A 274 17.86 -3.68 3.85
C ARG A 274 18.92 -2.95 4.68
N ASP A 275 19.56 -3.70 5.56
CA ASP A 275 20.55 -3.23 6.54
C ASP A 275 21.99 -3.64 6.18
N ASP A 276 22.18 -4.32 5.05
CA ASP A 276 23.46 -4.85 4.57
C ASP A 276 24.14 -3.99 3.50
N TRP A 277 23.69 -2.75 3.32
CA TRP A 277 24.33 -1.76 2.46
C TRP A 277 24.45 -0.39 3.14
N ARG A 278 25.42 0.41 2.67
CA ARG A 278 25.66 1.79 3.08
C ARG A 278 26.05 2.64 1.89
N LEU A 279 26.05 3.97 2.07
CA LEU A 279 26.66 4.90 1.13
C LEU A 279 28.01 5.40 1.67
N PRO A 280 28.99 5.66 0.78
CA PRO A 280 30.22 6.37 1.13
C PRO A 280 29.90 7.70 1.82
N GLY A 281 30.60 8.01 2.91
CA GLY A 281 30.42 9.27 3.63
C GLY A 281 29.20 9.34 4.57
N GLY A 282 28.42 8.25 4.69
CA GLY A 282 27.27 8.21 5.60
C GLY A 282 26.07 9.03 5.14
N GLU A 283 25.99 9.32 3.83
CA GLU A 283 24.86 10.02 3.24
C GLU A 283 23.55 9.26 3.44
N LEU A 284 22.46 10.02 3.66
CA LEU A 284 21.13 9.47 3.82
C LEU A 284 20.36 9.51 2.49
N VAL A 285 19.86 8.35 2.08
CA VAL A 285 18.87 8.23 1.01
C VAL A 285 17.50 8.71 1.50
N SER A 286 17.13 8.35 2.73
CA SER A 286 15.90 8.83 3.38
C SER A 286 16.11 9.01 4.87
N GLY A 287 15.54 10.08 5.42
CA GLY A 287 15.44 10.33 6.87
C GLY A 287 14.25 9.64 7.54
N GLY A 288 13.40 8.92 6.80
CA GLY A 288 12.23 8.24 7.37
C GLY A 288 11.03 9.15 7.70
N ASP A 289 11.13 10.45 7.41
CA ASP A 289 10.12 11.48 7.72
C ASP A 289 9.32 11.94 6.49
N GLY A 290 9.72 11.48 5.30
CA GLY A 290 9.16 11.91 4.02
C GLY A 290 9.64 13.29 3.57
N ILE A 291 10.63 13.88 4.25
CA ILE A 291 11.16 15.23 3.99
C ILE A 291 12.63 15.16 3.59
N ASN A 292 13.45 14.45 4.37
CA ASN A 292 14.90 14.48 4.29
C ASN A 292 15.47 13.30 3.48
N GLY A 293 16.57 13.55 2.76
CA GLY A 293 17.28 12.55 1.92
C GLY A 293 17.11 12.78 0.41
N SER A 294 17.80 11.99 -0.41
CA SER A 294 17.67 12.01 -1.88
C SER A 294 16.35 11.39 -2.36
N ILE A 295 15.87 10.34 -1.68
CA ILE A 295 14.61 9.63 -1.95
C ILE A 295 13.81 9.53 -0.64
N PRO A 296 13.22 10.63 -0.14
CA PRO A 296 12.48 10.63 1.13
C PRO A 296 11.16 9.84 1.06
N ALA A 297 10.54 9.79 -0.11
CA ALA A 297 9.26 9.13 -0.36
C ALA A 297 9.12 8.80 -1.85
N TYR A 298 8.08 8.06 -2.20
CA TYR A 298 7.73 7.73 -3.58
C TYR A 298 6.20 7.72 -3.78
N VAL A 299 5.76 7.93 -5.01
CA VAL A 299 4.33 7.87 -5.35
C VAL A 299 3.87 6.41 -5.41
N GLN A 300 2.85 6.07 -4.63
CA GLN A 300 2.18 4.76 -4.65
C GLN A 300 0.84 4.83 -5.38
N THR A 301 0.18 5.99 -5.38
CA THR A 301 -1.12 6.17 -6.03
C THR A 301 -1.18 7.52 -6.72
N VAL A 302 -1.69 7.56 -7.94
CA VAL A 302 -2.05 8.78 -8.67
C VAL A 302 -3.54 9.03 -8.46
N TYR A 303 -3.92 10.24 -8.05
CA TYR A 303 -5.31 10.65 -7.88
C TYR A 303 -5.80 11.36 -9.13
N ALA A 304 -6.70 10.71 -9.85
CA ALA A 304 -7.35 11.24 -11.04
C ALA A 304 -8.78 11.67 -10.69
N ALA A 305 -9.21 12.84 -11.16
CA ALA A 305 -10.57 13.31 -10.98
C ALA A 305 -11.05 14.19 -12.15
N THR A 306 -12.36 14.23 -12.32
CA THR A 306 -13.08 15.11 -13.25
C THR A 306 -14.26 15.72 -12.51
N VAL A 307 -14.36 17.06 -12.50
CA VAL A 307 -15.53 17.74 -11.93
C VAL A 307 -16.71 17.58 -12.89
N ILE A 308 -17.80 16.99 -12.43
CA ILE A 308 -19.01 16.73 -13.24
C ILE A 308 -19.95 17.92 -13.17
N GLY A 309 -20.07 18.53 -12.00
CA GLY A 309 -20.96 19.67 -11.81
C GLY A 309 -20.90 20.27 -10.40
N LEU A 310 -21.28 21.53 -10.32
CA LEU A 310 -21.39 22.28 -9.08
C LEU A 310 -22.85 22.59 -8.79
N THR A 311 -23.33 22.16 -7.63
CA THR A 311 -24.71 22.43 -7.20
C THR A 311 -24.72 23.70 -6.35
N ALA A 312 -25.43 24.72 -6.83
CA ALA A 312 -25.61 25.97 -6.12
C ALA A 312 -26.27 25.75 -4.75
N ALA A 313 -25.81 26.46 -3.72
CA ALA A 313 -26.54 26.54 -2.47
C ALA A 313 -27.91 27.16 -2.76
N PRO A 314 -29.02 26.62 -2.19
CA PRO A 314 -30.30 27.29 -2.31
C PRO A 314 -30.14 28.72 -1.78
N PRO A 315 -30.68 29.74 -2.48
CA PRO A 315 -30.54 31.12 -2.05
C PRO A 315 -31.03 31.22 -0.60
N PRO A 316 -30.31 31.95 0.27
CA PRO A 316 -30.72 32.08 1.66
C PRO A 316 -32.18 32.54 1.65
N ARG A 317 -33.07 31.72 2.22
CA ARG A 317 -34.50 32.07 2.27
C ARG A 317 -34.57 33.49 2.82
N PRO A 318 -35.22 34.44 2.14
CA PRO A 318 -35.31 35.80 2.63
C PRO A 318 -35.83 35.68 4.06
N ARG A 319 -35.01 36.10 5.04
CA ARG A 319 -35.43 36.14 6.44
C ARG A 319 -36.72 36.93 6.40
N ARG A 320 -37.85 36.24 6.63
CA ARG A 320 -39.14 36.89 6.82
C ARG A 320 -38.86 37.86 7.95
N GLN A 321 -38.76 39.14 7.65
CA GLN A 321 -38.73 40.15 8.69
C GLN A 321 -40.04 39.91 9.43
N LEU A 322 -39.94 39.27 10.59
CA LEU A 322 -41.05 39.21 11.52
C LEU A 322 -41.34 40.67 11.79
N GLY A 323 -42.43 41.16 11.19
CA GLY A 323 -42.99 42.46 11.53
C GLY A 323 -43.13 42.52 13.06
N PRO A 324 -43.13 43.73 13.65
CA PRO A 324 -43.19 43.91 15.09
C PRO A 324 -44.29 43.03 15.67
N PHE A 325 -43.90 42.06 16.50
CA PHE A 325 -44.86 41.23 17.23
C PHE A 325 -45.78 42.16 18.02
N PRO A 326 -47.12 42.00 17.95
CA PRO A 326 -48.01 42.77 18.80
C PRO A 326 -47.68 42.50 20.28
N PRO A 327 -47.80 43.52 21.15
CA PRO A 327 -47.43 43.40 22.56
C PRO A 327 -48.25 42.29 23.23
N VAL A 328 -47.57 41.23 23.65
CA VAL A 328 -48.15 40.18 24.49
C VAL A 328 -48.48 40.81 25.83
N LYS A 329 -49.77 40.89 26.16
CA LYS A 329 -50.24 41.32 27.48
C LYS A 329 -49.69 40.36 28.55
N PRO A 330 -49.10 40.86 29.65
CA PRO A 330 -48.64 40.00 30.72
C PRO A 330 -49.86 39.34 31.41
N PRO A 331 -49.83 38.02 31.69
CA PRO A 331 -50.85 37.41 32.52
C PRO A 331 -50.76 37.92 33.96
N PHE A 332 -51.94 38.14 34.53
CA PHE A 332 -52.17 38.59 35.90
C PHE A 332 -51.40 37.76 36.93
N ARG A 333 -50.70 38.48 37.83
CA ARG A 333 -50.23 37.96 39.11
C ARG A 333 -51.44 37.58 39.98
N SER A 334 -51.51 36.32 40.40
CA SER A 334 -52.19 35.92 41.63
C SER A 334 -51.15 35.40 42.63
N SER A 335 -51.33 35.86 43.87
CA SER A 335 -50.45 35.78 45.04
C SER A 335 -50.34 34.37 45.65
N PRO A 336 -49.45 34.15 46.66
CA PRO A 336 -48.80 32.87 46.89
C PRO A 336 -49.50 31.99 47.93
N SER A 337 -49.49 30.68 47.70
CA SER A 337 -49.78 29.68 48.73
C SER A 337 -48.48 29.05 49.20
N ARG A 338 -48.15 29.41 50.44
CA ARG A 338 -47.11 28.90 51.32
C ARG A 338 -47.29 27.38 51.50
N LEU A 339 -46.33 26.58 51.07
CA LEU A 339 -46.22 25.17 51.48
C LEU A 339 -44.88 24.94 52.18
N VAL A 340 -45.03 24.39 53.37
CA VAL A 340 -44.05 24.09 54.41
C VAL A 340 -43.21 22.88 54.01
N PRO A 341 -41.89 22.86 54.24
CA PRO A 341 -41.11 21.63 54.14
C PRO A 341 -41.12 20.90 55.50
N PRO A 342 -41.36 19.59 55.56
CA PRO A 342 -40.95 18.82 56.73
C PRO A 342 -39.47 18.45 56.60
N ALA A 343 -38.69 18.90 57.57
CA ALA A 343 -37.44 18.30 57.93
C ALA A 343 -37.69 16.91 58.54
N ARG A 344 -36.85 15.92 58.23
CA ARG A 344 -36.20 15.05 59.24
C ARG A 344 -35.22 14.04 58.64
N ASN A 345 -34.05 14.04 59.28
CA ASN A 345 -33.19 12.91 59.62
C ASN A 345 -32.19 12.39 58.59
N ALA A 346 -30.96 12.89 58.76
CA ALA A 346 -29.73 12.17 58.54
C ALA A 346 -29.63 10.92 59.43
N VAL A 347 -29.03 9.85 58.90
CA VAL A 347 -28.24 8.89 59.68
C VAL A 347 -27.00 8.53 58.86
N LEU A 348 -25.85 8.71 59.52
CA LEU A 348 -24.52 8.24 59.13
C LEU A 348 -24.46 6.71 59.04
N GLY A 349 -23.63 6.19 58.16
CA GLY A 349 -23.22 4.78 58.21
C GLY A 349 -22.11 4.45 57.23
N ALA A 350 -20.87 4.58 57.70
CA ALA A 350 -19.67 4.03 57.06
C ALA A 350 -19.75 2.49 57.00
N GLY A 351 -19.14 1.88 55.98
CA GLY A 351 -18.98 0.43 55.93
C GLY A 351 -18.31 -0.06 54.65
N ASN A 352 -16.98 -0.12 54.67
CA ASN A 352 -16.19 -0.95 53.77
C ASN A 352 -16.62 -2.41 53.92
N ALA A 353 -16.88 -3.10 52.81
CA ALA A 353 -16.85 -4.56 52.78
C ALA A 353 -16.48 -5.07 51.38
N VAL A 354 -15.27 -5.63 51.33
CA VAL A 354 -14.78 -6.57 50.33
C VAL A 354 -15.76 -7.75 50.23
N GLY A 355 -16.23 -8.04 49.02
CA GLY A 355 -17.12 -9.16 48.72
C GLY A 355 -16.48 -10.13 47.75
N VAL A 356 -15.68 -11.04 48.30
CA VAL A 356 -15.26 -12.30 47.66
C VAL A 356 -16.50 -13.15 47.42
N VAL A 357 -16.71 -13.59 46.18
CA VAL A 357 -17.61 -14.72 45.87
C VAL A 357 -16.74 -15.88 45.44
N ALA A 358 -16.52 -16.80 46.37
CA ALA A 358 -15.92 -18.09 46.11
C ALA A 358 -16.97 -19.19 46.26
N GLY A 359 -17.00 -20.10 45.28
CA GLY A 359 -17.13 -21.52 45.57
C GLY A 359 -18.42 -22.21 45.14
N ARG A 360 -18.29 -23.09 44.14
CA ARG A 360 -18.66 -24.51 44.34
C ARG A 360 -17.93 -25.45 43.38
N THR A 361 -16.93 -26.12 43.96
CA THR A 361 -16.56 -27.55 43.89
C THR A 361 -16.68 -28.31 42.55
N ALA A 362 -15.50 -28.51 41.95
CA ALA A 362 -14.85 -29.78 41.61
C ALA A 362 -15.70 -31.00 41.19
N GLN A 363 -15.49 -31.40 39.92
CA GLN A 363 -15.41 -32.81 39.53
C GLN A 363 -14.11 -33.02 38.73
N LEU A 364 -13.25 -33.90 39.25
CA LEU A 364 -12.06 -34.47 38.61
C LEU A 364 -12.46 -35.80 37.94
N VAL A 365 -12.14 -36.00 36.65
CA VAL A 365 -11.41 -37.16 36.03
C VAL A 365 -11.05 -36.79 34.55
N PRO A 366 -10.17 -37.50 33.79
CA PRO A 366 -8.92 -36.93 33.29
C PRO A 366 -8.72 -37.00 31.75
N ALA A 367 -7.57 -36.46 31.31
CA ALA A 367 -6.82 -36.74 30.07
C ALA A 367 -7.46 -36.39 28.72
N GLY A 368 -6.86 -35.42 28.03
CA GLY A 368 -7.10 -35.17 26.61
C GLY A 368 -6.45 -33.89 26.10
N THR A 369 -5.23 -34.04 25.56
CA THR A 369 -4.64 -33.24 24.46
C THR A 369 -4.49 -31.73 24.61
N ALA A 370 -3.23 -31.30 24.43
CA ALA A 370 -2.75 -29.93 24.42
C ALA A 370 -3.47 -29.03 23.40
N ALA A 371 -3.91 -27.86 23.86
CA ALA A 371 -4.18 -26.71 23.01
C ALA A 371 -3.12 -25.65 23.32
N PHE A 372 -2.03 -25.66 22.56
CA PHE A 372 -1.12 -24.51 22.51
C PHE A 372 -1.78 -23.43 21.67
N GLY A 373 -1.97 -22.26 22.28
CA GLY A 373 -2.55 -21.09 21.65
C GLY A 373 -1.73 -20.62 20.47
N GLY A 374 -2.28 -20.79 19.26
CA GLY A 374 -1.85 -20.08 18.08
C GLY A 374 -2.23 -18.61 18.21
N ILE A 375 -1.24 -17.77 18.49
CA ILE A 375 -1.29 -16.36 18.14
C ILE A 375 -1.41 -16.33 16.61
N THR A 376 -2.63 -16.13 16.12
CA THR A 376 -2.88 -15.82 14.71
C THR A 376 -2.39 -14.39 14.49
N MET A 377 -1.10 -14.25 14.17
CA MET A 377 -0.69 -13.09 13.38
C MET A 377 -1.55 -13.12 12.12
N ARG A 378 -2.37 -12.07 11.94
CA ARG A 378 -3.06 -11.81 10.68
C ARG A 378 -1.99 -11.56 9.62
N HIS A 379 -1.49 -12.65 9.03
CA HIS A 379 -0.68 -12.60 7.83
C HIS A 379 -1.51 -11.88 6.76
N ARG A 380 -0.97 -10.76 6.27
CA ARG A 380 -1.29 -10.31 4.92
C ARG A 380 -1.13 -11.53 4.02
N ASP A 381 -2.21 -11.86 3.32
CA ASP A 381 -2.32 -13.02 2.44
C ASP A 381 -1.07 -13.14 1.53
N PRO A 382 -0.23 -14.18 1.69
CA PRO A 382 0.94 -14.40 0.85
C PRO A 382 0.56 -14.56 -0.62
N ALA A 383 -0.68 -14.98 -0.93
CA ALA A 383 -1.18 -15.11 -2.30
C ALA A 383 -1.41 -13.74 -2.97
N LEU A 384 -1.67 -12.68 -2.20
CA LEU A 384 -1.72 -11.32 -2.73
C LEU A 384 -0.31 -10.84 -3.10
N ILE A 385 0.71 -11.14 -2.29
CA ILE A 385 2.10 -10.71 -2.54
C ILE A 385 2.73 -11.49 -3.72
N GLN A 386 2.45 -12.79 -3.85
CA GLN A 386 2.93 -13.59 -4.99
C GLN A 386 2.24 -13.22 -6.32
N ARG A 387 0.99 -12.75 -6.30
CA ARG A 387 0.31 -12.23 -7.51
C ARG A 387 0.96 -10.96 -8.09
N PHE A 388 1.77 -10.24 -7.32
CA PHE A 388 2.47 -9.04 -7.78
C PHE A 388 3.95 -9.28 -8.15
N GLN A 389 4.48 -10.50 -7.95
CA GLN A 389 5.89 -10.83 -8.25
C GLN A 389 6.07 -11.70 -9.50
N ILE A 390 4.98 -12.19 -10.09
CA ILE A 390 5.06 -12.81 -11.41
C ILE A 390 5.00 -11.66 -12.41
N PRO A 391 6.05 -11.38 -13.21
CA PRO A 391 5.86 -10.55 -14.39
C PRO A 391 4.75 -11.24 -15.18
N LEU A 392 3.57 -10.63 -15.23
CA LEU A 392 2.42 -11.20 -15.91
C LEU A 392 2.92 -11.61 -17.30
N ASP A 393 2.89 -12.91 -17.59
CA ASP A 393 3.16 -13.38 -18.94
C ASP A 393 2.24 -12.59 -19.87
N ARG A 394 2.79 -12.11 -20.98
CA ARG A 394 2.09 -11.30 -21.98
C ARG A 394 0.76 -11.93 -22.37
N SER A 395 0.69 -13.26 -22.37
CA SER A 395 -0.52 -14.04 -22.64
C SER A 395 -1.62 -13.85 -21.58
N GLU A 396 -1.28 -13.89 -20.29
CA GLU A 396 -2.23 -13.72 -19.18
C GLU A 396 -2.69 -12.26 -19.07
N TRP A 397 -1.80 -11.31 -19.34
CA TRP A 397 -2.16 -9.90 -19.42
C TRP A 397 -3.14 -9.62 -20.57
N LEU A 398 -2.86 -10.14 -21.78
CA LEU A 398 -3.76 -10.01 -22.93
C LEU A 398 -5.13 -10.66 -22.68
N ALA A 399 -5.17 -11.81 -21.99
CA ALA A 399 -6.42 -12.46 -21.61
C ALA A 399 -7.27 -11.59 -20.66
N ARG A 400 -6.64 -10.90 -19.70
CA ARG A 400 -7.34 -9.97 -18.81
C ARG A 400 -7.83 -8.73 -19.54
N LEU A 401 -7.05 -8.23 -20.50
CA LEU A 401 -7.46 -7.12 -21.36
C LEU A 401 -8.67 -7.50 -22.22
N ASP A 402 -8.66 -8.70 -22.81
CA ASP A 402 -9.77 -9.23 -23.61
C ASP A 402 -11.03 -9.44 -22.77
N ILE A 403 -10.91 -9.93 -21.52
CA ILE A 403 -12.03 -10.00 -20.57
C ILE A 403 -12.58 -8.60 -20.25
N ALA A 404 -11.71 -7.61 -20.01
CA ALA A 404 -12.15 -6.24 -19.74
C ALA A 404 -12.85 -5.62 -20.96
N GLN A 405 -12.33 -5.85 -22.17
CA GLN A 405 -12.91 -5.37 -23.42
C GLN A 405 -14.24 -6.06 -23.74
N THR A 406 -14.35 -7.37 -23.54
CA THR A 406 -15.59 -8.14 -23.74
C THR A 406 -16.67 -7.80 -22.72
N VAL A 407 -16.31 -7.54 -21.45
CA VAL A 407 -17.25 -7.01 -20.46
C VAL A 407 -17.75 -5.61 -20.84
N THR A 408 -16.90 -4.80 -21.48
CA THR A 408 -17.27 -3.45 -21.95
C THR A 408 -18.14 -3.51 -23.22
N ALA A 409 -17.86 -4.44 -24.13
CA ALA A 409 -18.59 -4.62 -25.38
C ALA A 409 -19.91 -5.40 -25.21
N GLY A 410 -20.04 -6.21 -24.15
CA GLY A 410 -21.19 -7.06 -23.86
C GLY A 410 -22.32 -6.42 -23.04
N ALA A 411 -22.35 -5.08 -22.92
CA ALA A 411 -23.42 -4.39 -22.22
C ALA A 411 -24.78 -4.69 -22.89
N PRO A 412 -25.79 -5.19 -22.15
CA PRO A 412 -27.09 -5.56 -22.72
C PRO A 412 -27.81 -4.34 -23.31
N THR A 413 -28.48 -4.56 -24.44
CA THR A 413 -29.29 -3.58 -25.17
C THR A 413 -30.25 -2.85 -24.22
N PRO A 414 -30.31 -1.51 -24.21
CA PRO A 414 -31.04 -0.77 -23.19
C PRO A 414 -32.56 -0.96 -23.34
N VAL A 415 -33.19 -1.40 -22.25
CA VAL A 415 -34.64 -1.24 -22.02
C VAL A 415 -34.91 0.27 -21.86
N PRO A 416 -35.91 0.86 -22.55
CA PRO A 416 -36.14 2.30 -22.53
C PRO A 416 -36.51 2.74 -21.11
N THR A 417 -35.56 3.38 -20.44
CA THR A 417 -35.66 3.96 -19.10
C THR A 417 -35.64 5.50 -19.24
N PRO A 418 -36.31 6.26 -18.37
CA PRO A 418 -36.57 7.69 -18.58
C PRO A 418 -35.28 8.49 -18.76
N ALA A 419 -35.31 9.44 -19.71
CA ALA A 419 -34.26 10.38 -20.09
C ALA A 419 -33.03 10.37 -19.16
N GLU A 420 -32.04 9.56 -19.54
CA GLU A 420 -30.71 9.60 -18.94
C GLU A 420 -30.17 11.03 -19.05
N PRO A 421 -29.56 11.58 -17.97
CA PRO A 421 -28.83 12.82 -18.07
C PRO A 421 -27.77 12.68 -19.17
N ALA A 422 -27.60 13.73 -19.99
CA ALA A 422 -26.62 13.74 -21.07
C ALA A 422 -25.29 13.17 -20.58
N VAL A 423 -24.77 12.17 -21.30
CA VAL A 423 -23.46 11.56 -21.02
C VAL A 423 -22.42 12.65 -21.19
N THR A 424 -22.03 13.30 -20.09
CA THR A 424 -20.91 14.22 -20.08
C THR A 424 -19.67 13.42 -20.45
N ASP A 425 -18.94 13.83 -21.48
CA ASP A 425 -17.68 13.20 -21.87
C ASP A 425 -16.63 13.43 -20.76
N LEU A 426 -16.59 12.50 -19.81
CA LEU A 426 -15.69 12.55 -18.66
C LEU A 426 -14.21 12.47 -19.05
N ALA A 427 -13.92 11.88 -20.21
CA ALA A 427 -12.56 11.66 -20.68
C ALA A 427 -11.88 12.97 -21.09
N ALA A 428 -12.63 13.92 -21.66
CA ALA A 428 -12.10 15.22 -22.08
C ALA A 428 -11.70 16.15 -20.92
N GLY A 429 -12.07 15.81 -19.67
CA GLY A 429 -11.77 16.62 -18.47
C GLY A 429 -10.96 15.89 -17.39
N ALA A 430 -10.40 14.72 -17.70
CA ALA A 430 -9.64 13.93 -16.73
C ALA A 430 -8.33 14.62 -16.35
N SER A 431 -8.17 14.88 -15.05
CA SER A 431 -6.97 15.53 -14.52
C SER A 431 -6.37 14.74 -13.36
N VAL A 432 -5.04 14.69 -13.30
CA VAL A 432 -4.29 14.31 -12.10
C VAL A 432 -4.35 15.48 -11.12
N VAL A 433 -5.04 15.24 -10.00
CA VAL A 433 -5.27 16.26 -8.96
C VAL A 433 -4.30 16.12 -7.78
N GLY A 434 -3.64 14.97 -7.63
CA GLY A 434 -2.64 14.74 -6.58
C GLY A 434 -2.04 13.35 -6.60
N PHE A 435 -1.17 13.08 -5.62
CA PHE A 435 -0.41 11.84 -5.51
C PHE A 435 -0.40 11.34 -4.07
N GLY A 436 -0.79 10.09 -3.86
CA GLY A 436 -0.63 9.35 -2.62
C GLY A 436 0.77 8.77 -2.53
N CYS A 437 1.50 9.17 -1.48
CA CYS A 437 2.92 8.89 -1.32
C CYS A 437 3.20 8.02 -0.10
N VAL A 438 4.16 7.12 -0.23
CA VAL A 438 4.67 6.29 0.86
C VAL A 438 6.04 6.80 1.25
N THR A 439 6.24 7.03 2.54
CA THR A 439 7.53 7.42 3.10
C THR A 439 8.52 6.27 3.00
N VAL A 440 9.70 6.53 2.44
CA VAL A 440 10.82 5.59 2.53
C VAL A 440 11.31 5.61 3.97
N PRO A 441 11.48 4.45 4.64
CA PRO A 441 12.02 4.42 6.00
C PRO A 441 13.43 5.04 6.04
N VAL A 442 13.99 5.29 7.24
CA VAL A 442 15.40 5.72 7.33
C VAL A 442 16.27 4.77 6.50
N SER A 443 17.09 5.29 5.59
CA SER A 443 17.90 4.50 4.65
C SER A 443 19.15 5.31 4.27
N PRO A 444 20.34 4.69 4.23
CA PRO A 444 20.65 3.33 4.66
C PRO A 444 20.49 3.14 6.18
N ARG A 445 20.43 1.88 6.63
CA ARG A 445 20.48 1.48 8.06
C ARG A 445 21.57 0.42 8.25
N PRO A 446 22.84 0.76 8.07
CA PRO A 446 23.90 -0.23 8.11
C PRO A 446 23.95 -0.91 9.48
N ASN A 447 23.92 -2.24 9.49
CA ASN A 447 24.07 -3.01 10.71
C ASN A 447 25.55 -3.01 11.15
N GLU A 448 25.82 -2.50 12.34
CA GLU A 448 27.17 -2.42 12.92
C GLU A 448 27.79 -3.79 13.21
N GLN A 449 26.97 -4.84 13.31
CA GLN A 449 27.42 -6.22 13.53
C GLN A 449 27.92 -6.89 12.24
N TYR A 450 27.73 -6.27 11.08
CA TYR A 450 28.20 -6.80 9.80
C TYR A 450 29.65 -6.45 9.52
N GLN A 451 30.28 -7.27 8.69
CA GLN A 451 31.65 -7.02 8.22
C GLN A 451 31.59 -6.20 6.94
N TRP A 452 32.07 -4.97 7.00
CA TRP A 452 32.14 -4.02 5.89
C TRP A 452 33.52 -4.02 5.24
N GLN A 453 33.61 -3.57 3.99
CA GLN A 453 34.89 -3.40 3.29
C GLN A 453 35.63 -2.14 3.74
#